data_AF-B7PD69-F1
#
_entry.id   AF-B7PD69-F1
#
_cell.length_a   1.000
_cell.length_b   1.000
_cell.length_c   1.000
_cell.angle_alpha   90.00
_cell.angle_beta   90.00
_cell.angle_gamma   90.00
#
_symmetry.space_group_name_H-M   'P 1'
#
loop_
_entity.id
_entity.type
_entity.pdbx_description
1 polymer ?
#
loop_
_entity_poly.entity_id
_entity_poly.type
_entity_poly.pdbx_seq_one_letter_code
_entity_poly.pdbx_strand_id
1 'polypeptide(L)'
;MEHLQKVLETIQVVGLTVSPTKCRFAQPKVKYLGHVVGSSSHAPDPERMSAIAALKAPKAKRELRSVLGLFNYYREYVPGYSEVVRPLTDLTNRGVPNTIPWSTEAERAFNSVKETLATVPTLAAPDMSKEFILTTDASEHAVGACLSQESQEGEKPIAFLSKKLTAAQSKWSAVEREAFAVVWALGRLDTWLFGSKVKVRTDHNPLTYLTYSAPSSARLTKWTLELQKYDVEISHIKGSLNTCADALSRLDRIEYGEF
;
A
#
# COMPACT_ATOMS: atom_id res chain seq x y z
N MET A 1 -26.81 17.33 -2.60
CA MET A 1 -26.54 18.41 -3.59
C MET A 1 -25.96 19.67 -2.95
N GLU A 2 -26.13 19.89 -1.63
CA GLU A 2 -25.59 21.06 -0.92
C GLU A 2 -24.08 21.27 -1.08
N HIS A 3 -23.26 20.21 -0.98
CA HIS A 3 -21.81 20.34 -1.16
C HIS A 3 -21.40 20.79 -2.56
N LEU A 4 -22.08 20.29 -3.60
CA LEU A 4 -21.78 20.66 -4.98
C LEU A 4 -22.07 22.15 -5.22
N GLN A 5 -23.20 22.63 -4.71
CA GLN A 5 -23.57 24.03 -4.79
C GLN A 5 -22.51 24.93 -4.14
N LYS A 6 -22.10 24.64 -2.90
CA LYS A 6 -21.05 25.41 -2.20
C LYS A 6 -19.73 25.47 -2.97
N VAL A 7 -19.31 24.36 -3.59
CA VAL A 7 -18.08 24.30 -4.39
C VAL A 7 -18.21 25.17 -5.64
N LEU A 8 -19.32 25.09 -6.37
CA LEU A 8 -19.55 25.89 -7.57
C LEU A 8 -19.66 27.40 -7.26
N GLU A 9 -20.33 27.76 -6.17
CA GLU A 9 -20.39 29.14 -5.67
C GLU A 9 -18.99 29.66 -5.33
N THR A 10 -18.17 28.87 -4.64
CA THR A 10 -16.78 29.25 -4.30
C THR A 10 -15.94 29.46 -5.56
N ILE A 11 -16.04 28.57 -6.54
CA ILE A 11 -15.37 28.68 -7.84
C ILE A 11 -15.76 29.98 -8.55
N GLN A 12 -17.05 30.31 -8.54
CA GLN A 12 -17.59 31.53 -9.13
C GLN A 12 -17.05 32.78 -8.42
N VAL A 13 -17.03 32.80 -7.08
CA VAL A 13 -16.52 33.92 -6.28
C VAL A 13 -15.04 34.18 -6.54
N VAL A 14 -14.23 33.12 -6.72
CA VAL A 14 -12.79 33.23 -7.00
C VAL A 14 -12.51 33.54 -8.49
N GLY A 15 -13.53 33.54 -9.35
CA GLY A 15 -13.40 33.83 -10.78
C GLY A 15 -12.80 32.68 -11.59
N LEU A 16 -12.86 31.45 -11.09
CA LEU A 16 -12.44 30.25 -11.81
C LEU A 16 -13.59 29.73 -12.69
N THR A 17 -13.23 29.09 -13.81
CA THR A 17 -14.19 28.49 -14.74
C THR A 17 -14.01 26.98 -14.83
N VAL A 18 -15.11 26.25 -14.92
CA VAL A 18 -15.10 24.79 -15.07
C VAL A 18 -15.52 24.40 -16.49
N SER A 19 -14.85 23.41 -17.09
CA SER A 19 -15.23 22.87 -18.40
C SER A 19 -16.37 21.85 -18.24
N PRO A 20 -17.62 22.15 -18.65
CA PRO A 20 -18.76 21.27 -18.38
C PRO A 20 -18.64 19.89 -19.02
N THR A 21 -17.97 19.80 -20.18
CA THR A 21 -17.76 18.53 -20.91
C THR A 21 -16.88 17.54 -20.16
N LYS A 22 -15.98 18.05 -19.30
CA LYS A 22 -15.10 17.24 -18.44
C LYS A 22 -15.71 16.96 -17.05
N CYS A 23 -16.82 17.60 -16.71
CA CYS A 23 -17.50 17.37 -15.44
C CYS A 23 -18.31 16.07 -15.45
N ARG A 24 -18.29 15.37 -14.33
CA ARG A 24 -19.18 14.24 -14.03
C ARG A 24 -19.76 14.49 -12.65
N PHE A 25 -21.07 14.68 -12.57
CA PHE A 25 -21.76 15.03 -11.33
C PHE A 25 -22.58 13.83 -10.82
N ALA A 26 -22.64 13.71 -9.49
CA ALA A 26 -23.48 12.73 -8.77
C ALA A 26 -23.38 11.28 -9.30
N GLN A 27 -22.18 10.88 -9.74
CA GLN A 27 -21.94 9.50 -10.19
C GLN A 27 -21.58 8.61 -9.00
N PRO A 28 -22.01 7.33 -8.99
CA PRO A 28 -21.63 6.39 -7.93
C PRO A 28 -20.13 6.08 -7.94
N LYS A 29 -19.50 6.11 -9.12
CA LYS A 29 -18.06 5.96 -9.34
C LYS A 29 -17.54 7.03 -10.29
N VAL A 30 -16.33 7.52 -10.07
CA VAL A 30 -15.70 8.55 -10.90
C VAL A 30 -14.22 8.23 -11.13
N LYS A 31 -13.73 8.55 -12.34
CA LYS A 31 -12.29 8.50 -12.64
C LYS A 31 -11.60 9.73 -12.05
N TYR A 32 -10.61 9.51 -11.19
CA TYR A 32 -9.83 10.56 -10.55
C TYR A 32 -8.37 10.14 -10.41
N LEU A 33 -7.45 10.95 -10.93
CA LEU A 33 -5.99 10.72 -10.86
C LEU A 33 -5.54 9.31 -11.29
N GLY A 34 -6.15 8.72 -12.31
CA GLY A 34 -5.78 7.37 -12.77
C GLY A 34 -6.33 6.23 -11.91
N HIS A 35 -7.28 6.53 -11.01
CA HIS A 35 -8.05 5.59 -10.23
C HIS A 35 -9.55 5.74 -10.53
N VAL A 36 -10.32 4.70 -10.25
CA VAL A 36 -11.78 4.75 -10.15
C VAL A 36 -12.12 4.74 -8.68
N VAL A 37 -12.82 5.78 -8.20
CA VAL A 37 -13.19 5.94 -6.79
C VAL A 37 -14.71 6.03 -6.68
N GLY A 38 -15.29 5.35 -5.71
CA GLY A 38 -16.72 5.40 -5.44
C GLY A 38 -17.26 4.11 -4.84
N SER A 39 -18.52 4.13 -4.44
CA SER A 39 -19.20 2.98 -3.81
C SER A 39 -18.38 2.36 -2.66
N SER A 40 -17.81 3.20 -1.79
CA SER A 40 -16.97 2.78 -0.66
C SER A 40 -15.71 2.00 -1.06
N SER A 41 -15.20 2.25 -2.26
CA SER A 41 -14.08 1.52 -2.83
C SER A 41 -13.22 2.35 -3.77
N HIS A 42 -12.02 1.87 -4.06
CA HIS A 42 -11.12 2.44 -5.05
C HIS A 42 -10.31 1.37 -5.77
N ALA A 43 -10.07 1.58 -7.06
CA ALA A 43 -9.33 0.67 -7.93
C ALA A 43 -8.48 1.46 -8.94
N PRO A 44 -7.42 0.87 -9.52
CA PRO A 44 -6.73 1.48 -10.65
C PRO A 44 -7.66 1.64 -11.86
N ASP A 45 -7.44 2.65 -12.71
CA ASP A 45 -8.22 2.81 -13.94
C ASP A 45 -7.98 1.61 -14.89
N PRO A 46 -9.04 0.85 -15.29
CA PRO A 46 -8.90 -0.32 -16.17
C PRO A 46 -8.18 -0.01 -17.49
N GLU A 47 -8.35 1.19 -18.05
CA GLU A 47 -7.64 1.61 -19.26
C GLU A 47 -6.13 1.71 -19.03
N ARG A 48 -5.72 2.19 -17.86
CA ARG A 48 -4.31 2.24 -17.45
C ARG A 48 -3.76 0.84 -17.18
N MET A 49 -4.57 -0.04 -16.60
CA MET A 49 -4.15 -1.43 -16.33
C MET A 49 -3.98 -2.22 -17.63
N SER A 50 -4.86 -2.04 -18.61
CA SER A 50 -4.70 -2.63 -19.95
C SER A 50 -3.39 -2.18 -20.62
N ALA A 51 -3.06 -0.88 -20.53
CA ALA A 51 -1.80 -0.36 -21.04
C ALA A 51 -0.58 -0.96 -20.30
N ILE A 52 -0.67 -1.16 -18.98
CA ILE A 52 0.38 -1.81 -18.18
C ILE A 52 0.54 -3.29 -18.57
N ALA A 53 -0.55 -4.02 -18.77
CA ALA A 53 -0.54 -5.42 -19.18
C ALA A 53 0.14 -5.61 -20.55
N ALA A 54 -0.02 -4.65 -21.47
CA ALA A 54 0.62 -4.66 -22.78
C ALA A 54 2.10 -4.24 -22.79
N LEU A 55 2.67 -3.78 -21.66
CA LEU A 55 4.07 -3.36 -21.59
C LEU A 55 5.01 -4.52 -21.92
N LYS A 56 5.99 -4.24 -22.78
CA LYS A 56 7.09 -5.15 -23.08
C LYS A 56 8.21 -5.01 -22.04
N ALA A 57 8.98 -6.08 -21.86
CA ALA A 57 10.16 -6.04 -21.02
C ALA A 57 11.13 -4.93 -21.51
N PRO A 58 11.58 -4.02 -20.61
CA PRO A 58 12.54 -2.99 -20.97
C PRO A 58 13.88 -3.62 -21.37
N LYS A 59 14.61 -2.99 -22.28
CA LYS A 59 15.95 -3.45 -22.71
C LYS A 59 17.07 -2.58 -22.12
N ALA A 60 16.72 -1.38 -21.69
CA ALA A 60 17.66 -0.42 -21.13
C ALA A 60 17.27 0.01 -19.71
N LYS A 61 18.28 0.35 -18.92
CA LYS A 61 18.15 0.83 -17.54
C LYS A 61 17.26 2.06 -17.39
N ARG A 62 17.28 2.96 -18.38
CA ARG A 62 16.41 4.15 -18.42
C ARG A 62 14.94 3.76 -18.55
N GLU A 63 14.63 2.83 -19.45
CA GLU A 63 13.27 2.31 -19.65
C GLU A 63 12.79 1.61 -18.38
N LEU A 64 13.64 0.76 -17.80
CA LEU A 64 13.32 0.05 -16.56
C LEU A 64 12.99 1.01 -15.40
N ARG A 65 13.73 2.12 -15.25
CA ARG A 65 13.40 3.14 -14.25
C ARG A 65 12.05 3.80 -14.50
N SER A 66 11.70 4.04 -15.76
CA SER A 66 10.39 4.59 -16.12
C SER A 66 9.26 3.62 -15.78
N VAL A 67 9.43 2.33 -16.10
CA VAL A 67 8.47 1.26 -15.76
C VAL A 67 8.34 1.14 -14.24
N LEU A 68 9.45 1.10 -13.51
CA LEU A 68 9.43 1.02 -12.04
C LEU A 68 8.74 2.25 -11.41
N GLY A 69 8.87 3.42 -12.01
CA GLY A 69 8.12 4.62 -11.61
C GLY A 69 6.61 4.42 -11.76
N LEU A 70 6.17 3.86 -12.88
CA LEU A 70 4.76 3.53 -13.12
C LEU A 70 4.23 2.46 -12.16
N PHE A 71 4.98 1.37 -11.96
CA PHE A 71 4.62 0.33 -11.00
C PHE A 71 4.56 0.88 -9.57
N ASN A 72 5.48 1.77 -9.21
CA ASN A 72 5.49 2.40 -7.90
C ASN A 72 4.28 3.32 -7.68
N TYR A 73 3.66 3.86 -8.74
CA TYR A 73 2.42 4.62 -8.62
C TYR A 73 1.24 3.76 -8.12
N TYR A 74 1.17 2.51 -8.58
CA TYR A 74 0.12 1.56 -8.20
C TYR A 74 0.55 0.55 -7.12
N ARG A 75 1.64 0.84 -6.40
CA ARG A 75 2.21 -0.06 -5.39
C ARG A 75 1.23 -0.44 -4.27
N GLU A 76 0.24 0.41 -4.01
CA GLU A 76 -0.73 0.21 -2.92
C GLU A 76 -1.69 -0.94 -3.19
N TYR A 77 -1.71 -1.42 -4.44
CA TYR A 77 -2.49 -2.57 -4.89
C TYR A 77 -1.69 -3.87 -4.95
N VAL A 78 -0.37 -3.83 -4.69
CA VAL A 78 0.51 -4.98 -4.83
C VAL A 78 1.10 -5.36 -3.47
N PRO A 79 0.61 -6.42 -2.81
CA PRO A 79 1.17 -6.89 -1.55
C PRO A 79 2.63 -7.25 -1.69
N GLY A 80 3.43 -6.84 -0.71
CA GLY A 80 4.86 -7.14 -0.73
C GLY A 80 5.61 -6.53 -1.92
N TYR A 81 5.09 -5.48 -2.57
CA TYR A 81 5.64 -4.87 -3.79
C TYR A 81 7.17 -4.76 -3.81
N SER A 82 7.79 -4.32 -2.71
CA SER A 82 9.24 -4.12 -2.62
C SER A 82 10.05 -5.42 -2.76
N GLU A 83 9.52 -6.57 -2.32
CA GLU A 83 10.14 -7.88 -2.54
C GLU A 83 9.89 -8.35 -3.97
N VAL A 84 8.65 -8.22 -4.46
CA VAL A 84 8.28 -8.64 -5.83
C VAL A 84 9.15 -7.93 -6.86
N VAL A 85 9.34 -6.61 -6.75
CA VAL A 85 10.16 -5.84 -7.70
C VAL A 85 11.65 -5.86 -7.38
N ARG A 86 12.11 -6.56 -6.34
CA ARG A 86 13.52 -6.57 -5.94
C ARG A 86 14.45 -6.93 -7.11
N PRO A 87 14.21 -8.02 -7.88
CA PRO A 87 15.05 -8.37 -9.03
C PRO A 87 15.14 -7.25 -10.07
N LEU A 88 14.05 -6.50 -10.26
CA LEU A 88 14.01 -5.36 -11.18
C LEU A 88 14.76 -4.15 -10.63
N THR A 89 14.61 -3.83 -9.35
CA THR A 89 15.33 -2.72 -8.74
C THR A 89 16.85 -2.95 -8.74
N ASP A 90 17.29 -4.19 -8.55
CA ASP A 90 18.71 -4.52 -8.50
C ASP A 90 19.39 -4.32 -9.87
N LEU A 91 18.66 -4.52 -10.98
CA LEU A 91 19.12 -4.18 -12.33
C LEU A 91 19.33 -2.66 -12.55
N THR A 92 18.82 -1.81 -11.65
CA THR A 92 19.03 -0.35 -11.73
C THR A 92 20.25 0.17 -10.96
N ASN A 93 20.96 -0.71 -10.25
CA ASN A 93 22.14 -0.39 -9.44
C ASN A 93 23.32 0.10 -10.28
N ARG A 94 24.20 0.93 -9.70
CA ARG A 94 25.32 1.59 -10.42
C ARG A 94 26.25 0.62 -11.16
N GLY A 95 26.48 -0.57 -10.59
CA GLY A 95 27.36 -1.60 -11.16
C GLY A 95 26.76 -2.41 -12.31
N VAL A 96 25.47 -2.25 -12.61
CA VAL A 96 24.80 -2.97 -13.71
C VAL A 96 24.94 -2.16 -15.02
N PRO A 97 25.30 -2.80 -16.15
CA PRO A 97 25.38 -2.16 -17.46
C PRO A 97 24.08 -1.45 -17.88
N ASN A 98 24.17 -0.52 -18.83
CA ASN A 98 22.99 0.20 -19.33
C ASN A 98 22.04 -0.70 -20.11
N THR A 99 22.59 -1.65 -20.86
CA THR A 99 21.85 -2.79 -21.42
C THR A 99 21.65 -3.80 -20.31
N ILE A 100 20.41 -4.01 -19.88
CA ILE A 100 20.15 -4.80 -18.68
C ILE A 100 20.28 -6.30 -18.99
N PRO A 101 21.00 -7.08 -18.16
CA PRO A 101 20.98 -8.53 -18.28
C PRO A 101 19.63 -9.03 -17.77
N TRP A 102 18.70 -9.25 -18.71
CA TRP A 102 17.35 -9.67 -18.38
C TRP A 102 17.32 -11.15 -18.00
N SER A 103 17.12 -11.44 -16.73
CA SER A 103 17.08 -12.81 -16.20
C SER A 103 15.66 -13.37 -16.11
N THR A 104 15.55 -14.68 -15.92
CA THR A 104 14.26 -15.36 -15.69
C THR A 104 13.57 -14.87 -14.42
N GLU A 105 14.33 -14.44 -13.40
CA GLU A 105 13.80 -13.84 -12.17
C GLU A 105 13.25 -12.43 -12.43
N ALA A 106 13.93 -11.64 -13.26
CA ALA A 106 13.46 -10.32 -13.67
C ALA A 106 12.17 -10.41 -14.50
N GLU A 107 12.10 -11.35 -15.44
CA GLU A 107 10.89 -11.62 -16.23
C GLU A 107 9.71 -12.02 -15.33
N ARG A 108 9.95 -12.95 -14.38
CA ARG A 108 8.94 -13.36 -13.41
C ARG A 108 8.45 -12.20 -12.54
N ALA A 109 9.36 -11.38 -12.03
CA ALA A 109 9.00 -10.19 -11.25
C ALA A 109 8.19 -9.18 -12.07
N PHE A 110 8.58 -8.94 -13.31
CA PHE A 110 7.89 -8.02 -14.22
C PHE A 110 6.47 -8.49 -14.53
N ASN A 111 6.30 -9.77 -14.88
CA ASN A 111 4.98 -10.32 -15.18
C ASN A 111 4.11 -10.45 -13.93
N SER A 112 4.67 -10.82 -12.78
CA SER A 112 3.92 -10.90 -11.52
C SER A 112 3.29 -9.56 -11.13
N VAL A 113 4.01 -8.43 -11.27
CA VAL A 113 3.42 -7.11 -11.00
C VAL A 113 2.33 -6.76 -12.02
N LYS A 114 2.55 -7.05 -13.30
CA LYS A 114 1.57 -6.79 -14.34
C LYS A 114 0.29 -7.59 -14.15
N GLU A 115 0.43 -8.89 -13.88
CA GLU A 115 -0.68 -9.81 -13.59
C GLU A 115 -1.43 -9.33 -12.36
N THR A 116 -0.72 -9.07 -11.25
CA THR A 116 -1.33 -8.53 -10.03
C THR A 116 -2.12 -7.26 -10.36
N LEU A 117 -1.54 -6.25 -11.00
CA LEU A 117 -2.24 -5.02 -11.34
C LEU A 117 -3.40 -5.20 -12.32
N ALA A 118 -3.36 -6.22 -13.18
CA ALA A 118 -4.43 -6.54 -14.11
C ALA A 118 -5.58 -7.29 -13.44
N THR A 119 -5.30 -8.13 -12.44
CA THR A 119 -6.29 -8.88 -11.66
C THR A 119 -6.68 -8.18 -10.37
N VAL A 120 -6.05 -7.03 -10.07
CA VAL A 120 -6.10 -6.42 -8.75
C VAL A 120 -7.55 -6.20 -8.34
N PRO A 121 -7.92 -6.68 -7.15
CA PRO A 121 -9.24 -6.46 -6.61
C PRO A 121 -9.41 -4.98 -6.25
N THR A 122 -10.66 -4.56 -6.28
CA THR A 122 -11.07 -3.27 -5.77
C THR A 122 -10.77 -3.19 -4.27
N LEU A 123 -9.98 -2.19 -3.84
CA LEU A 123 -9.69 -1.96 -2.42
C LEU A 123 -10.80 -1.16 -1.76
N ALA A 124 -11.01 -1.37 -0.46
CA ALA A 124 -12.00 -0.61 0.30
C ALA A 124 -11.53 0.85 0.47
N ALA A 125 -12.46 1.80 0.39
CA ALA A 125 -12.18 3.17 0.82
C ALA A 125 -12.16 3.22 2.35
N PRO A 126 -11.25 4.00 2.96
CA PRO A 126 -11.19 4.10 4.41
C PRO A 126 -12.46 4.73 4.99
N ASP A 127 -13.02 4.09 6.00
CA ASP A 127 -14.12 4.61 6.81
C ASP A 127 -13.55 5.15 8.13
N MET A 128 -13.43 6.48 8.22
CA MET A 128 -12.82 7.15 9.37
C MET A 128 -13.60 6.96 10.69
N SER A 129 -14.83 6.42 10.64
CA SER A 129 -15.64 6.13 11.82
C SER A 129 -15.33 4.78 12.47
N LYS A 130 -14.59 3.91 11.76
CA LYS A 130 -14.27 2.55 12.20
C LYS A 130 -12.82 2.43 12.63
N GLU A 131 -12.56 1.42 13.46
CA GLU A 131 -11.21 1.03 13.83
C GLU A 131 -10.44 0.48 12.62
N PHE A 132 -9.17 0.85 12.51
CA PHE A 132 -8.26 0.32 11.51
C PHE A 132 -7.52 -0.90 12.04
N ILE A 133 -7.26 -1.84 11.14
CA ILE A 133 -6.40 -2.99 11.39
C ILE A 133 -5.13 -2.80 10.57
N LEU A 134 -3.99 -2.77 11.25
CA LEU A 134 -2.68 -2.68 10.62
C LEU A 134 -1.93 -3.99 10.84
N THR A 135 -1.79 -4.76 9.77
CA THR A 135 -1.04 -6.04 9.80
C THR A 135 0.34 -5.80 9.22
N THR A 136 1.40 -6.09 9.97
CA THR A 136 2.79 -5.83 9.55
C THR A 136 3.64 -7.09 9.52
N ASP A 137 4.58 -7.11 8.59
CA ASP A 137 5.57 -8.16 8.43
C ASP A 137 6.94 -7.56 8.09
N ALA A 138 8.01 -8.26 8.48
CA ALA A 138 9.39 -7.84 8.24
C ALA A 138 10.26 -9.04 7.83
N SER A 139 10.85 -8.95 6.65
CA SER A 139 11.89 -9.86 6.19
C SER A 139 13.29 -9.29 6.51
N GLU A 140 14.34 -10.02 6.12
CA GLU A 140 15.71 -9.49 6.16
C GLU A 140 15.95 -8.34 5.17
N HIS A 141 15.11 -8.21 4.14
CA HIS A 141 15.35 -7.31 3.01
C HIS A 141 14.29 -6.22 2.85
N ALA A 142 13.09 -6.41 3.37
CA ALA A 142 11.99 -5.47 3.27
C ALA A 142 11.06 -5.55 4.47
N VAL A 143 10.26 -4.51 4.64
CA VAL A 143 9.10 -4.50 5.53
C VAL A 143 7.83 -4.35 4.69
N GLY A 144 6.75 -4.94 5.17
CA GLY A 144 5.43 -4.91 4.55
C GLY A 144 4.37 -4.51 5.56
N ALA A 145 3.28 -3.92 5.07
CA ALA A 145 2.08 -3.73 5.87
C ALA A 145 0.82 -3.83 5.00
N CYS A 146 -0.27 -4.28 5.59
CA CYS A 146 -1.62 -4.21 5.04
C CYS A 146 -2.47 -3.39 6.01
N LEU A 147 -3.07 -2.32 5.50
CA LEU A 147 -4.11 -1.60 6.21
C LEU A 147 -5.47 -2.15 5.77
N SER A 148 -6.33 -2.50 6.72
CA SER A 148 -7.64 -3.08 6.48
C SER A 148 -8.67 -2.60 7.51
N GLN A 149 -9.95 -2.86 7.23
CA GLN A 149 -11.05 -2.62 8.16
C GLN A 149 -12.05 -3.77 8.12
N GLU A 150 -12.71 -4.03 9.26
CA GLU A 150 -13.83 -4.97 9.30
C GLU A 150 -15.04 -4.43 8.56
N SER A 151 -15.66 -5.30 7.76
CA SER A 151 -16.92 -5.05 7.07
C SER A 151 -17.90 -6.19 7.34
N GLN A 152 -19.14 -6.05 6.87
CA GLN A 152 -20.14 -7.12 7.00
C GLN A 152 -19.73 -8.42 6.30
N GLU A 153 -18.87 -8.31 5.28
CA GLU A 153 -18.34 -9.43 4.49
C GLU A 153 -16.97 -9.91 5.02
N GLY A 154 -16.53 -9.39 6.16
CA GLY A 154 -15.22 -9.63 6.76
C GLY A 154 -14.22 -8.51 6.51
N GLU A 155 -12.96 -8.77 6.85
CA GLU A 155 -11.86 -7.81 6.75
C GLU A 155 -11.52 -7.47 5.29
N LYS A 156 -11.64 -6.18 4.93
CA LYS A 156 -11.32 -5.67 3.58
C LYS A 156 -10.06 -4.81 3.62
N PRO A 157 -9.08 -5.05 2.73
CA PRO A 157 -7.89 -4.22 2.66
C PRO A 157 -8.19 -2.88 2.00
N ILE A 158 -7.53 -1.85 2.52
CA ILE A 158 -7.57 -0.46 2.09
C ILE A 158 -6.29 -0.13 1.31
N ALA A 159 -5.13 -0.56 1.80
CA ALA A 159 -3.86 -0.30 1.14
C ALA A 159 -2.79 -1.32 1.54
N PHE A 160 -1.94 -1.67 0.59
CA PHE A 160 -0.72 -2.43 0.82
C PHE A 160 0.50 -1.52 0.80
N LEU A 161 1.35 -1.63 1.82
CA LEU A 161 2.60 -0.92 1.92
C LEU A 161 3.76 -1.90 1.88
N SER A 162 4.88 -1.45 1.31
CA SER A 162 6.15 -2.16 1.44
C SER A 162 7.33 -1.21 1.42
N LYS A 163 8.49 -1.63 1.91
CA LYS A 163 9.71 -0.84 1.80
C LYS A 163 10.93 -1.73 1.84
N LYS A 164 11.80 -1.61 0.85
CA LYS A 164 13.15 -2.21 0.87
C LYS A 164 13.96 -1.59 2.01
N LEU A 165 14.54 -2.43 2.84
CA LEU A 165 15.45 -2.04 3.91
C LEU A 165 16.79 -1.62 3.32
N THR A 166 17.43 -0.63 3.96
CA THR A 166 18.82 -0.27 3.66
C THR A 166 19.78 -1.34 4.19
N ALA A 167 21.02 -1.34 3.70
CA ALA A 167 22.05 -2.27 4.15
C ALA A 167 22.30 -2.21 5.67
N ALA A 168 22.09 -1.05 6.31
CA ALA A 168 22.17 -0.91 7.76
C ALA A 168 20.94 -1.53 8.46
N GLN A 169 19.76 -1.33 7.89
CA GLN A 169 18.49 -1.83 8.43
C GLN A 169 18.35 -3.34 8.31
N SER A 170 18.83 -3.94 7.22
CA SER A 170 18.84 -5.40 7.06
C SER A 170 19.66 -6.12 8.13
N LYS A 171 20.63 -5.44 8.75
CA LYS A 171 21.46 -5.98 9.83
C LYS A 171 20.87 -5.80 11.23
N TRP A 172 19.73 -5.11 11.36
CA TRP A 172 19.02 -4.99 12.63
C TRP A 172 18.51 -6.34 13.11
N SER A 173 18.25 -6.47 14.40
CA SER A 173 17.60 -7.67 14.92
C SER A 173 16.18 -7.82 14.35
N ALA A 174 15.60 -9.03 14.38
CA ALA A 174 14.23 -9.25 13.92
C ALA A 174 13.24 -8.30 14.63
N VAL A 175 13.34 -8.20 15.96
CA VAL A 175 12.55 -7.27 16.80
C VAL A 175 12.65 -5.83 16.29
N GLU A 176 13.86 -5.35 15.99
CA GLU A 176 14.05 -3.99 15.51
C GLU A 176 13.45 -3.77 14.12
N ARG A 177 13.51 -4.77 13.22
CA ARG A 177 12.92 -4.66 11.88
C ARG A 177 11.40 -4.65 11.93
N GLU A 178 10.79 -5.46 12.78
CA GLU A 178 9.32 -5.49 12.93
C GLU A 178 8.81 -4.24 13.65
N ALA A 179 9.49 -3.77 14.70
CA ALA A 179 9.17 -2.50 15.35
C ALA A 179 9.22 -1.34 14.35
N PHE A 180 10.26 -1.35 13.50
CA PHE A 180 10.37 -0.40 12.41
C PHE A 180 9.23 -0.53 11.40
N ALA A 181 8.79 -1.74 11.05
CA ALA A 181 7.68 -1.96 10.13
C ALA A 181 6.40 -1.27 10.62
N VAL A 182 6.07 -1.41 11.90
CA VAL A 182 4.91 -0.77 12.53
C VAL A 182 5.01 0.75 12.49
N VAL A 183 6.09 1.32 13.02
CA VAL A 183 6.28 2.77 13.10
C VAL A 183 6.31 3.40 11.72
N TRP A 184 7.01 2.76 10.77
CA TRP A 184 7.09 3.23 9.40
C TRP A 184 5.72 3.21 8.71
N ALA A 185 4.93 2.14 8.89
CA ALA A 185 3.61 2.04 8.30
C ALA A 185 2.63 3.07 8.89
N LEU A 186 2.63 3.26 10.21
CA LEU A 186 1.84 4.28 10.90
C LEU A 186 2.18 5.68 10.37
N GLY A 187 3.46 6.03 10.31
CA GLY A 187 3.90 7.33 9.79
C GLY A 187 3.60 7.52 8.31
N ARG A 188 3.56 6.45 7.51
CA ARG A 188 3.19 6.51 6.09
C ARG A 188 1.69 6.74 5.89
N LEU A 189 0.87 6.23 6.81
CA LEU A 189 -0.60 6.30 6.79
C LEU A 189 -1.13 7.35 7.75
N ASP A 190 -0.29 8.31 8.16
CA ASP A 190 -0.63 9.32 9.17
C ASP A 190 -1.94 10.06 8.86
N THR A 191 -2.17 10.36 7.58
CA THR A 191 -3.40 11.02 7.09
C THR A 191 -4.68 10.28 7.45
N TRP A 192 -4.64 8.94 7.57
CA TRP A 192 -5.80 8.12 7.92
C TRP A 192 -5.78 7.66 9.38
N LEU A 193 -4.61 7.44 9.96
CA LEU A 193 -4.48 6.81 11.27
C LEU A 193 -4.37 7.81 12.42
N PHE A 194 -4.01 9.06 12.14
CA PHE A 194 -3.92 10.08 13.17
C PHE A 194 -5.31 10.40 13.74
N GLY A 195 -5.47 10.19 15.05
CA GLY A 195 -6.74 10.40 15.76
C GLY A 195 -7.74 9.23 15.65
N SER A 196 -7.38 8.15 14.96
CA SER A 196 -8.19 6.94 14.85
C SER A 196 -7.64 5.83 15.74
N LYS A 197 -8.52 4.88 16.10
CA LYS A 197 -8.12 3.63 16.77
C LYS A 197 -7.47 2.69 15.78
N VAL A 198 -6.32 2.11 16.15
CA VAL A 198 -5.56 1.22 15.28
C VAL A 198 -5.18 -0.05 16.02
N LYS A 199 -5.70 -1.18 15.56
CA LYS A 199 -5.29 -2.50 16.01
C LYS A 199 -4.10 -2.99 15.18
N VAL A 200 -2.93 -3.06 15.78
CA VAL A 200 -1.72 -3.57 15.14
C VAL A 200 -1.63 -5.08 15.34
N ARG A 201 -1.37 -5.81 14.26
CA ARG A 201 -1.16 -7.26 14.25
C ARG A 201 0.25 -7.57 13.74
N THR A 202 1.00 -8.34 14.51
CA THR A 202 2.37 -8.75 14.18
C THR A 202 2.60 -10.20 14.58
N ASP A 203 3.45 -10.91 13.84
CA ASP A 203 3.82 -12.29 14.10
C ASP A 203 4.94 -12.48 15.12
N HIS A 204 5.44 -11.39 15.70
CA HIS A 204 6.51 -11.45 16.68
C HIS A 204 6.08 -10.98 18.06
N ASN A 205 6.05 -11.95 18.98
CA ASN A 205 5.53 -11.82 20.33
C ASN A 205 6.21 -10.70 21.17
N PRO A 206 7.54 -10.45 21.06
CA PRO A 206 8.24 -9.36 21.76
C PRO A 206 7.75 -7.93 21.51
N LEU A 207 7.00 -7.64 20.44
CA LEU A 207 6.51 -6.28 20.17
C LEU A 207 5.38 -5.85 21.10
N THR A 208 4.68 -6.81 21.71
CA THR A 208 3.76 -6.50 22.80
C THR A 208 4.47 -5.78 23.95
N TYR A 209 5.77 -6.03 24.18
CA TYR A 209 6.54 -5.40 25.26
C TYR A 209 6.97 -3.96 24.98
N LEU A 210 6.84 -3.44 23.74
CA LEU A 210 7.16 -2.03 23.43
C LEU A 210 6.30 -1.04 24.22
N THR A 211 5.12 -1.46 24.66
CA THR A 211 4.20 -0.69 25.50
C THR A 211 4.32 -1.00 26.99
N TYR A 212 4.80 -2.19 27.39
CA TYR A 212 4.79 -2.64 28.80
C TYR A 212 6.14 -2.58 29.54
N SER A 213 7.28 -2.59 28.85
CA SER A 213 8.61 -2.62 29.48
C SER A 213 9.56 -1.59 28.87
N ALA A 214 10.48 -1.04 29.67
CA ALA A 214 11.51 -0.11 29.19
C ALA A 214 12.41 -0.80 28.15
N PRO A 215 12.44 -0.34 26.88
CA PRO A 215 13.23 -0.98 25.85
C PRO A 215 14.74 -0.82 26.12
N SER A 216 15.53 -1.87 25.89
CA SER A 216 16.99 -1.82 26.07
C SER A 216 17.73 -1.09 24.94
N SER A 217 17.09 -0.93 23.78
CA SER A 217 17.66 -0.26 22.61
C SER A 217 17.20 1.20 22.52
N ALA A 218 18.13 2.10 22.22
CA ALA A 218 17.83 3.51 21.99
C ALA A 218 16.85 3.72 20.82
N ARG A 219 16.88 2.84 19.80
CA ARG A 219 15.93 2.89 18.68
C ARG A 219 14.52 2.52 19.13
N LEU A 220 14.39 1.43 19.88
CA LEU A 220 13.10 1.00 20.40
C LEU A 220 12.51 2.05 21.35
N THR A 221 13.34 2.68 22.19
CA THR A 221 12.90 3.79 23.05
C THR A 221 12.34 4.96 22.24
N LYS A 222 13.06 5.37 21.19
CA LYS A 222 12.59 6.44 20.28
C LYS A 222 11.26 6.04 19.61
N TRP A 223 11.14 4.81 19.14
CA TRP A 223 9.95 4.32 18.47
C TRP A 223 8.76 4.19 19.41
N THR A 224 8.96 3.77 20.66
CA THR A 224 7.91 3.80 21.68
C THR A 224 7.35 5.21 21.87
N LEU A 225 8.20 6.24 21.88
CA LEU A 225 7.73 7.64 21.94
C LEU A 225 6.96 8.05 20.68
N GLU A 226 7.39 7.63 19.50
CA GLU A 226 6.65 7.91 18.25
C GLU A 226 5.29 7.21 18.22
N LEU A 227 5.18 5.99 18.77
CA LEU A 227 3.92 5.24 18.86
C LEU A 227 2.88 5.93 19.75
N GLN A 228 3.29 6.71 20.76
CA GLN A 228 2.38 7.45 21.64
C GLN A 228 1.55 8.51 20.91
N LYS A 229 1.92 8.89 19.67
CA LYS A 229 1.11 9.76 18.82
C LYS A 229 -0.22 9.10 18.40
N TYR A 230 -0.29 7.78 18.41
CA TYR A 230 -1.42 7.00 17.89
C TYR A 230 -2.14 6.24 19.01
N ASP A 231 -3.45 6.05 18.86
CA ASP A 231 -4.24 5.17 19.73
C ASP A 231 -4.11 3.73 19.21
N VAL A 232 -3.03 3.06 19.63
CA VAL A 232 -2.62 1.74 19.11
C VAL A 232 -2.81 0.62 20.14
N GLU A 233 -3.43 -0.48 19.71
CA GLU A 233 -3.47 -1.75 20.43
C GLU A 233 -2.66 -2.80 19.66
N ILE A 234 -1.55 -3.27 20.24
CA ILE A 234 -0.67 -4.26 19.60
C ILE A 234 -1.07 -5.67 20.04
N SER A 235 -1.35 -6.54 19.06
CA SER A 235 -1.72 -7.94 19.26
C SER A 235 -0.82 -8.87 18.45
N HIS A 236 -0.46 -10.01 19.04
CA HIS A 236 0.29 -11.06 18.37
C HIS A 236 -0.65 -11.97 17.59
N ILE A 237 -0.30 -12.29 16.35
CA ILE A 237 -0.98 -13.31 15.53
C ILE A 237 0.02 -14.36 15.07
N LYS A 238 -0.43 -15.60 14.84
CA LYS A 238 0.48 -16.62 14.28
C LYS A 238 0.89 -16.22 12.86
N GLY A 239 2.17 -16.39 12.49
CA GLY A 239 2.69 -16.04 11.17
C GLY A 239 1.93 -16.68 9.99
N SER A 240 1.37 -17.89 10.18
CA SER A 240 0.51 -18.55 9.18
C SER A 240 -0.82 -17.82 8.90
N LEU A 241 -1.23 -16.91 9.79
CA LEU A 241 -2.39 -16.03 9.67
C LEU A 241 -1.97 -14.59 9.31
N ASN A 242 -0.66 -14.30 9.25
CA ASN A 242 -0.09 -12.97 9.04
C ASN A 242 0.20 -12.68 7.55
N THR A 243 -0.54 -13.29 6.64
CA THR A 243 -0.28 -13.11 5.22
C THR A 243 -1.07 -11.92 4.70
N CYS A 244 -0.38 -10.80 4.45
CA CYS A 244 -0.89 -9.72 3.59
C CYS A 244 -1.36 -10.26 2.21
N ALA A 245 -0.81 -11.40 1.78
CA ALA A 245 -1.24 -12.15 0.60
C ALA A 245 -2.59 -12.90 0.78
N ASP A 246 -2.95 -13.30 2.00
CA ASP A 246 -4.25 -13.93 2.29
C ASP A 246 -5.39 -12.89 2.22
N ALA A 247 -5.09 -11.61 2.44
CA ALA A 247 -6.04 -10.53 2.20
C ALA A 247 -6.40 -10.34 0.72
N LEU A 248 -5.49 -10.68 -0.22
CA LEU A 248 -5.80 -10.69 -1.66
C LEU A 248 -6.63 -11.92 -2.07
N SER A 249 -6.26 -13.12 -1.61
CA SER A 249 -6.98 -14.37 -1.97
C SER A 249 -8.43 -14.39 -1.47
N ARG A 250 -8.74 -13.62 -0.42
CA ARG A 250 -10.09 -13.44 0.12
C ARG A 250 -10.95 -12.48 -0.70
N LEU A 251 -10.36 -11.61 -1.53
CA LEU A 251 -11.09 -10.70 -2.42
C LEU A 251 -11.58 -11.37 -3.70
N ASP A 252 -10.88 -12.39 -4.19
CA ASP A 252 -11.29 -13.18 -5.36
C ASP A 252 -12.59 -13.97 -5.15
N ARG A 253 -13.11 -14.04 -3.91
CA ARG A 253 -14.38 -14.69 -3.57
C ARG A 253 -15.61 -13.78 -3.69
N ILE A 254 -15.43 -12.49 -4.00
CA ILE A 254 -16.55 -11.59 -4.26
C ILE A 254 -16.88 -11.71 -5.75
N GLU A 255 -17.72 -12.69 -6.07
CA GLU A 255 -18.35 -12.80 -7.39
C GLU A 255 -18.95 -11.44 -7.78
N TYR A 256 -18.67 -11.01 -9.01
CA TYR A 256 -19.34 -9.91 -9.65
C TYR A 256 -20.84 -10.25 -9.73
N GLY A 257 -21.63 -9.74 -8.78
CA GLY A 257 -23.05 -9.54 -9.01
C GLY A 257 -23.20 -8.52 -10.14
N GLU A 258 -23.60 -8.99 -11.32
CA GLU A 258 -24.04 -8.15 -12.43
C GLU A 258 -25.06 -7.12 -11.94
N PHE A 259 -24.75 -5.82 -12.07
CA PHE A 259 -25.72 -4.72 -12.10
C PHE A 259 -25.22 -3.62 -13.03
#